data_AF-A0A845RKD1-F1
#
_entry.id   AF-A0A845RKD1-F1
#
_cell.length_a   1.000
_cell.length_b   1.000
_cell.length_c   1.000
_cell.angle_alpha   90.00
_cell.angle_beta   90.00
_cell.angle_gamma   90.00
#
_symmetry.space_group_name_H-M   'P 1'
#
loop_
_entity.id
_entity.type
_entity.pdbx_description
1 polymer ?
#
loop_
_entity_poly.entity_id
_entity_poly.type
_entity_poly.pdbx_seq_one_letter_code
_entity_poly.pdbx_strand_id
1 'polypeptide(L)' 'MTNKEAYLSDLQELDDALAAILRAVPYGPTKKVKEARAEADRVADSARATIACMKRDYIIQEREEDPHETD' A
#
# COMPACT_ATOMS: atom_id res chain seq x y z
N MET A 1 1.14 -13.39 17.46
CA MET A 1 1.56 -12.59 16.30
C MET A 1 2.68 -13.33 15.60
N THR A 2 2.41 -13.85 14.42
CA THR A 2 3.47 -14.36 13.53
C THR A 2 4.22 -13.18 12.91
N ASN A 3 5.43 -13.42 12.38
CA ASN A 3 6.17 -12.39 11.64
C ASN A 3 5.34 -11.83 10.46
N LYS A 4 4.53 -12.69 9.83
CA LYS A 4 3.59 -12.32 8.77
C LYS A 4 2.50 -11.35 9.23
N GLU A 5 1.84 -11.63 10.36
CA GLU A 5 0.79 -10.76 10.88
C GLU A 5 1.33 -9.36 11.21
N ALA A 6 2.53 -9.30 11.79
CA ALA A 6 3.22 -8.03 12.04
C ALA A 6 3.54 -7.31 10.72
N TYR A 7 4.11 -8.02 9.73
CA TYR A 7 4.41 -7.43 8.43
C TYR A 7 3.19 -6.88 7.70
N LEU A 8 2.07 -7.64 7.69
CA LEU A 8 0.83 -7.17 7.08
C LEU A 8 0.22 -5.97 7.83
N SER A 9 0.38 -5.92 9.16
CA SER A 9 0.02 -4.75 9.97
C SER A 9 0.84 -3.53 9.57
N ASP A 10 2.17 -3.67 9.48
CA ASP A 10 3.06 -2.59 9.07
C ASP A 10 2.71 -2.05 7.68
N LEU A 11 2.39 -2.92 6.72
CA LEU A 11 1.93 -2.52 5.40
C LEU A 11 0.57 -1.80 5.42
N GLN A 12 -0.31 -2.14 6.36
CA GLN A 12 -1.57 -1.43 6.53
C GLN A 12 -1.36 -0.04 7.14
N GLU A 13 -0.50 0.06 8.16
CA GLU A 13 -0.13 1.34 8.78
C GLU A 13 0.50 2.30 7.76
N LEU A 14 1.30 1.79 6.82
CA LEU A 14 1.86 2.59 5.72
C LEU A 14 0.79 3.13 4.77
N ASP A 15 -0.22 2.33 4.40
CA ASP A 15 -1.33 2.80 3.54
C ASP A 15 -2.20 3.84 4.27
N ASP A 16 -2.42 3.65 5.57
CA ASP A 16 -3.15 4.61 6.40
C ASP A 16 -2.41 5.96 6.54
N ALA A 17 -1.09 5.91 6.74
CA ALA A 17 -0.24 7.09 6.76
C ALA A 17 -0.25 7.85 5.42
N LEU A 18 -0.21 7.11 4.30
CA LEU A 18 -0.32 7.70 2.96
C LEU A 18 -1.68 8.37 2.76
N ALA A 19 -2.76 7.75 3.21
CA ALA A 19 -4.09 8.33 3.17
C ALA A 19 -4.18 9.61 4.02
N ALA A 20 -3.53 9.65 5.19
CA ALA A 20 -3.47 10.84 6.02
C ALA A 20 -2.71 12.00 5.33
N ILE A 21 -1.58 11.70 4.67
CA ILE A 21 -0.81 12.69 3.90
C ILE A 21 -1.64 13.25 2.75
N LEU A 22 -2.33 12.40 1.98
CA LEU A 22 -3.19 12.85 0.87
C LEU A 22 -4.33 13.76 1.34
N ARG A 23 -4.91 13.51 2.52
CA ARG A 23 -5.96 14.38 3.09
C ARG A 23 -5.43 15.77 3.46
N ALA A 24 -4.15 15.87 3.78
CA ALA A 24 -3.50 17.16 4.09
C ALA A 24 -3.19 17.98 2.83
N VAL A 25 -3.25 17.38 1.63
CA VAL A 25 -3.04 18.10 0.37
C VAL A 25 -4.21 19.06 0.13
N PRO A 26 -3.95 20.37 -0.04
CA PRO A 26 -5.01 21.35 -0.19
C PRO A 26 -5.85 21.10 -1.44
N TYR A 27 -7.15 21.38 -1.32
CA TYR A 27 -8.09 21.42 -2.44
C TYR A 27 -8.38 22.87 -2.83
N GLY A 28 -8.52 23.13 -4.13
CA GLY A 28 -8.83 24.47 -4.61
C GLY A 28 -8.96 24.55 -6.12
N PRO A 29 -9.53 25.65 -6.63
CA PRO A 29 -9.80 25.81 -8.07
C PRO A 29 -8.57 26.23 -8.87
N THR A 30 -7.51 26.71 -8.21
CA THR A 30 -6.33 27.26 -8.89
C THR A 30 -5.53 26.15 -9.57
N LYS A 31 -4.94 26.46 -10.73
CA LYS A 31 -4.12 25.53 -11.51
C LYS A 31 -3.02 24.88 -10.66
N LYS A 32 -2.28 25.70 -9.89
CA LYS A 32 -1.19 25.24 -9.01
C LYS A 32 -1.65 24.22 -7.96
N VAL A 33 -2.84 24.42 -7.36
CA VAL A 33 -3.37 23.50 -6.36
C VAL A 33 -3.83 22.19 -7.02
N LYS A 34 -4.47 22.25 -8.19
CA LYS A 34 -4.85 21.06 -8.95
C LYS A 34 -3.64 20.24 -9.39
N GLU A 35 -2.58 20.90 -9.84
CA GLU A 35 -1.33 20.23 -10.24
C GLU A 35 -0.63 19.58 -9.05
N ALA A 36 -0.51 20.28 -7.93
CA ALA A 36 0.05 19.72 -6.69
C ALA A 36 -0.74 18.50 -6.20
N ARG A 37 -2.08 18.55 -6.34
CA ARG A 37 -2.93 17.43 -5.97
C ARG A 37 -2.79 16.25 -6.93
N ALA A 38 -2.82 16.49 -8.24
CA ALA A 38 -2.61 15.43 -9.22
C ALA A 38 -1.25 14.74 -9.06
N GLU A 39 -0.20 15.49 -8.69
CA GLU A 39 1.10 14.91 -8.36
C GLU A 39 1.03 14.03 -7.11
N ALA A 40 0.41 14.53 -6.04
CA ALA A 40 0.27 13.76 -4.81
C ALA A 40 -0.52 12.46 -5.03
N ASP A 41 -1.61 12.51 -5.79
CA ASP A 41 -2.41 11.33 -6.15
C ASP A 41 -1.57 10.33 -6.96
N ARG A 42 -0.80 10.78 -7.96
CA ARG A 42 0.10 9.90 -8.75
C ARG A 42 1.15 9.20 -7.90
N VAL A 43 1.80 9.93 -6.99
CA VAL A 43 2.81 9.36 -6.08
C VAL A 43 2.15 8.35 -5.14
N ALA A 44 0.97 8.66 -4.61
CA ALA A 44 0.26 7.76 -3.72
C ALA A 44 -0.22 6.49 -4.43
N ASP A 45 -0.70 6.57 -5.66
CA ASP A 45 -1.09 5.40 -6.44
C ASP A 45 0.11 4.48 -6.70
N SER A 46 1.28 5.04 -7.01
CA SER A 46 2.53 4.28 -7.14
C SER A 46 2.95 3.59 -5.84
N ALA A 47 2.85 4.30 -4.71
CA ALA A 47 3.15 3.73 -3.39
C ALA A 47 2.18 2.60 -3.03
N ARG A 48 0.88 2.77 -3.27
CA ARG A 48 -0.14 1.73 -3.07
C ARG A 48 0.08 0.51 -3.94
N ALA A 49 0.49 0.69 -5.19
CA ALA A 49 0.84 -0.42 -6.07
C ALA A 49 2.01 -1.24 -5.49
N THR A 50 3.03 -0.56 -4.97
CA THR A 50 4.16 -1.22 -4.29
C THR A 50 3.71 -2.00 -3.05
N ILE A 51 2.90 -1.39 -2.18
CA ILE A 51 2.34 -2.05 -0.99
C ILE A 51 1.53 -3.30 -1.40
N ALA A 52 0.74 -3.20 -2.47
CA ALA A 52 -0.05 -4.32 -2.98
C ALA A 52 0.83 -5.47 -3.50
N CYS A 53 1.94 -5.16 -4.19
CA CYS A 53 2.93 -6.17 -4.59
C CYS A 53 3.54 -6.85 -3.36
N MET A 54 3.99 -6.08 -2.37
CA MET A 54 4.56 -6.60 -1.13
C MET A 54 3.59 -7.50 -0.35
N LYS A 55 2.29 -7.14 -0.28
CA LYS A 55 1.24 -8.01 0.29
C LYS A 55 1.11 -9.32 -0.49
N ARG A 56 1.24 -9.30 -1.82
CA ARG A 56 1.13 -10.49 -2.68
C ARG A 56 2.33 -11.42 -2.57
N ASP A 57 3.54 -10.89 -2.42
CA ASP A 57 4.76 -11.72 -2.30
C ASP A 57 4.66 -12.66 -1.09
N TYR A 58 4.10 -12.20 0.03
CA TYR A 58 3.83 -13.05 1.19
C TYR A 58 2.74 -14.09 0.95
N ILE A 59 1.70 -13.76 0.17
CA ILE A 59 0.65 -14.74 -0.21
C ILE A 59 1.23 -15.83 -1.11
N ILE A 60 2.21 -15.49 -1.97
CA ILE A 60 2.90 -16.45 -2.83
C ILE A 60 3.80 -17.37 -2.00
N GLN A 61 4.56 -16.83 -1.04
CA GLN A 61 5.41 -17.64 -0.15
C GLN A 61 4.61 -18.70 0.62
N GLU A 62 3.41 -18.39 1.11
CA GLU A 62 2.55 -19.39 1.77
C GLU A 62 2.10 -20.52 0.85
N ARG A 63 1.92 -20.25 -0.45
CA ARG A 63 1.55 -21.29 -1.42
C ARG A 63 2.72 -22.19 -1.82
N GLU A 64 3.95 -21.69 -1.71
CA GLU A 64 5.16 -22.46 -1.98
C GLU A 64 5.61 -23.31 -0.77
N GLU A 65 5.22 -22.93 0.45
CA GLU A 65 5.53 -23.63 1.69
C GLU A 65 4.57 -24.79 2.04
N ASP A 66 3.59 -25.11 1.18
CA ASP A 66 2.70 -26.28 1.36
C ASP A 66 3.06 -27.44 0.40
N PRO A 67 4.03 -28.31 0.77
CA PRO A 67 4.38 -29.47 -0.04
C PRO A 67 3.60 -30.76 0.27
N HIS A 68 2.60 -30.80 1.16
CA HIS A 68 1.97 -32.09 1.51
C HIS A 68 0.48 -32.01 1.88
N GLU A 69 -0.38 -32.08 0.87
CA GLU A 69 -1.63 -32.86 0.95
C GLU A 69 -1.77 -33.68 -0.34
N THR A 70 -1.02 -34.77 -0.42
CA THR A 70 -1.25 -35.84 -1.40
C THR A 70 -1.86 -37.04 -0.67
N ASP A 71 -3.13 -37.28 -0.97
CA ASP A 71 -3.94 -38.53 -0.91
C ASP A 71 -3.66 -39.55 0.22
#